data_AF-A0A4R4LD61-F1
#
_entry.id   AF-A0A4R4LD61-F1
#
_cell.length_a   1.000
_cell.length_b   1.000
_cell.length_c   1.000
_cell.angle_alpha   90.00
_cell.angle_beta   90.00
_cell.angle_gamma   90.00
#
_symmetry.space_group_name_H-M   'P 1'
#
loop_
_entity.id
_entity.type
_entity.pdbx_description
1 polymer ?
#
loop_
_entity_poly.entity_id
_entity_poly.type
_entity_poly.pdbx_seq_one_letter_code
_entity_poly.pdbx_strand_id
1 'polypeptide(L)'
;MAPVGVPASGAANLGGTVNTRWGRLSTDDRKLLVAVRQAGLWEIPAGQQAQQRATRPRVREVGEIIMQQHVQLDADARATAQRLGVLLPTEPNGSQKSWLREMSGKYGIDYDKTFVLRLRAAHGSVFTVIAKVRAQTENTEIRAFAERSMKFVNTHMSLLESTGLVPRRALH
;
A
#
# COMPACT_ATOMS: atom_id res chain seq x y z
N MET A 1 17.93 -31.08 -13.41
CA MET A 1 17.49 -29.93 -12.59
C MET A 1 16.90 -28.90 -13.53
N ALA A 2 15.57 -28.76 -13.56
CA ALA A 2 14.91 -27.69 -14.31
C ALA A 2 14.64 -26.51 -13.36
N PRO A 3 14.77 -25.25 -13.81
CA PRO A 3 14.45 -24.10 -12.97
C PRO A 3 12.94 -24.09 -12.75
N VAL A 4 12.52 -24.22 -11.49
CA VAL A 4 11.12 -24.09 -11.09
C VAL A 4 10.73 -22.63 -11.34
N GLY A 5 9.95 -22.41 -12.40
CA GLY A 5 9.37 -21.12 -12.72
C GLY A 5 8.52 -20.64 -11.55
N VAL A 6 8.94 -19.55 -10.92
CA VAL A 6 8.14 -18.87 -9.90
C VAL A 6 6.90 -18.31 -10.60
N PRO A 7 5.68 -18.76 -10.26
CA PRO A 7 4.49 -18.22 -10.91
C PRO A 7 4.34 -16.73 -10.55
N ALA A 8 4.06 -15.91 -11.56
CA ALA A 8 3.94 -14.45 -11.48
C ALA A 8 2.66 -13.97 -10.73
N SER A 9 2.19 -14.70 -9.72
CA SER A 9 0.93 -14.40 -9.04
C SER A 9 1.01 -14.79 -7.58
N GLY A 10 1.52 -13.90 -6.72
CA GLY A 10 1.46 -14.02 -5.26
C GLY A 10 0.02 -14.16 -4.71
N ALA A 11 -1.00 -13.92 -5.54
CA ALA A 11 -2.40 -14.19 -5.26
C ALA A 11 -2.74 -15.69 -5.13
N ALA A 12 -1.91 -16.60 -5.64
CA ALA A 12 -2.23 -18.03 -5.74
C ALA A 12 -2.13 -18.83 -4.41
N ASN A 13 -1.61 -18.24 -3.33
CA ASN A 13 -1.40 -18.92 -2.04
C ASN A 13 -2.23 -18.31 -0.89
N LEU A 14 -3.49 -17.98 -1.15
CA LEU A 14 -4.49 -17.64 -0.13
C LEU A 14 -5.18 -18.89 0.46
N GLY A 15 -4.43 -20.00 0.61
CA GLY A 15 -4.91 -21.20 1.29
C GLY A 15 -5.42 -20.89 2.71
N GLY A 16 -6.12 -21.86 3.31
CA GLY A 16 -6.71 -21.73 4.64
C GLY A 16 -5.69 -21.42 5.75
N THR A 17 -6.19 -21.31 6.98
CA THR A 17 -5.35 -20.96 8.13
C THR A 17 -4.28 -22.00 8.40
N VAL A 18 -3.02 -21.58 8.53
CA VAL A 18 -1.88 -22.44 8.87
C VAL A 18 -1.30 -22.09 10.23
N ASN A 19 -0.81 -23.09 10.97
CA ASN A 19 -0.10 -22.84 12.22
C ASN A 19 1.36 -22.44 11.92
N THR A 20 1.84 -21.39 12.59
CA THR A 20 3.25 -20.97 12.55
C THR A 20 3.78 -20.88 13.97
N ARG A 21 5.10 -20.74 14.15
CA ARG A 21 5.69 -20.49 15.47
C ARG A 21 5.26 -19.16 16.12
N TRP A 22 4.59 -18.28 15.36
CA TRP A 22 4.07 -16.98 15.81
C TRP A 22 2.55 -16.97 16.00
N GLY A 23 1.88 -18.12 15.89
CA GLY A 23 0.42 -18.23 15.93
C GLY A 23 -0.20 -18.54 14.57
N ARG A 24 -1.54 -18.63 14.56
CA ARG A 24 -2.34 -18.99 13.38
C ARG A 24 -2.30 -17.89 12.34
N LEU A 25 -1.79 -18.22 11.16
CA LEU A 25 -1.72 -17.34 9.99
C LEU A 25 -2.93 -17.61 9.09
N SER A 26 -3.89 -16.68 9.13
CA SER A 26 -5.15 -16.74 8.40
C SER A 26 -5.03 -16.23 6.96
N THR A 27 -6.11 -16.42 6.18
CA THR A 27 -6.22 -15.85 4.84
C THR A 27 -6.23 -14.31 4.87
N ASP A 28 -6.84 -13.67 5.87
CA ASP A 28 -6.90 -12.21 5.94
C ASP A 28 -5.55 -11.59 6.31
N ASP A 29 -4.75 -12.28 7.12
CA ASP A 29 -3.35 -11.91 7.39
C ASP A 29 -2.51 -11.84 6.11
N ARG A 30 -2.65 -12.86 5.24
CA ARG A 30 -1.97 -12.91 3.94
C ARG A 30 -2.46 -11.81 3.01
N LYS A 31 -3.77 -11.52 3.01
CA LYS A 31 -4.34 -10.42 2.22
C LYS A 31 -3.77 -9.07 2.64
N LEU A 32 -3.54 -8.84 3.93
CA LEU A 32 -2.91 -7.59 4.39
C LEU A 32 -1.50 -7.43 3.82
N LEU A 33 -0.65 -8.46 3.89
CA LEU A 33 0.69 -8.43 3.31
C LEU A 33 0.66 -8.16 1.81
N VAL A 34 -0.24 -8.82 1.08
CA VAL A 34 -0.42 -8.61 -0.36
C VAL A 34 -0.90 -7.18 -0.66
N ALA A 35 -1.86 -6.67 0.09
CA ALA A 35 -2.42 -5.32 -0.11
C ALA A 35 -1.36 -4.24 0.12
N VAL A 36 -0.57 -4.34 1.18
CA VAL A 36 0.50 -3.38 1.50
C VAL A 36 1.63 -3.45 0.47
N ARG A 37 2.04 -4.66 0.06
CA ARG A 37 3.01 -4.82 -1.04
C ARG A 37 2.52 -4.19 -2.33
N GLN A 38 1.26 -4.46 -2.71
CA GLN A 38 0.68 -3.88 -3.91
C GLN A 38 0.63 -2.35 -3.81
N ALA A 39 0.31 -1.78 -2.65
CA ALA A 39 0.35 -0.33 -2.44
C ALA A 39 1.75 0.24 -2.73
N GLY A 40 2.81 -0.34 -2.14
CA GLY A 40 4.19 0.09 -2.41
C GLY A 40 4.58 0.03 -3.88
N LEU A 41 4.15 -1.01 -4.59
CA LEU A 41 4.47 -1.22 -6.02
C LEU A 41 3.97 -0.09 -6.94
N TRP A 42 2.91 0.64 -6.57
CA TRP A 42 2.42 1.76 -7.37
C TRP A 42 2.62 3.13 -6.71
N GLU A 43 2.63 3.23 -5.38
CA GLU A 43 2.77 4.52 -4.69
C GLU A 43 4.21 5.03 -4.68
N ILE A 44 5.21 4.14 -4.75
CA ILE A 44 6.61 4.54 -4.94
C ILE A 44 6.81 5.28 -6.27
N PRO A 45 6.46 4.69 -7.44
CA PRO A 45 6.58 5.42 -8.71
C PRO A 45 5.61 6.62 -8.80
N ALA A 46 4.43 6.57 -8.18
CA ALA A 46 3.53 7.73 -8.14
C ALA A 46 4.15 8.91 -7.38
N GLY A 47 4.82 8.67 -6.26
CA GLY A 47 5.50 9.72 -5.50
C GLY A 47 6.70 10.31 -6.25
N GLN A 48 7.45 9.50 -6.99
CA GLN A 48 8.48 10.00 -7.93
C GLN A 48 7.89 10.89 -9.01
N GLN A 49 6.77 10.46 -9.59
CA GLN A 49 6.03 11.23 -10.58
C GLN A 49 5.56 12.57 -10.00
N ALA A 50 5.07 12.59 -8.76
CA ALA A 50 4.60 13.80 -8.09
C ALA A 50 5.72 14.81 -7.86
N GLN A 51 6.92 14.37 -7.45
CA GLN A 51 8.08 15.27 -7.32
C GLN A 51 8.41 15.99 -8.62
N GLN A 52 8.30 15.29 -9.75
CA GLN A 52 8.64 15.83 -11.07
C GLN A 52 7.52 16.69 -11.68
N ARG A 53 6.26 16.35 -11.42
CA ARG A 53 5.12 16.85 -12.21
C ARG A 53 4.09 17.66 -11.44
N ALA A 54 4.04 17.54 -10.11
CA ALA A 54 3.05 18.27 -9.35
C ALA A 54 3.25 19.78 -9.50
N THR A 55 2.17 20.54 -9.49
CA THR A 55 2.22 22.00 -9.63
C THR A 55 2.38 22.65 -8.26
N ARG A 56 1.64 22.15 -7.26
CA ARG A 56 1.71 22.67 -5.89
C ARG A 56 2.95 22.15 -5.15
N PRO A 57 3.76 23.03 -4.52
CA PRO A 57 4.92 22.62 -3.73
C PRO A 57 4.57 21.57 -2.66
N ARG A 58 3.44 21.75 -1.96
CA ARG A 58 2.98 20.80 -0.95
C ARG A 58 2.68 19.41 -1.50
N VAL A 59 2.22 19.29 -2.76
CA VAL A 59 1.95 17.98 -3.38
C VAL A 59 3.26 17.29 -3.76
N ARG A 60 4.29 18.04 -4.19
CA ARG A 60 5.65 17.48 -4.42
C ARG A 60 6.23 16.91 -3.12
N GLU A 61 6.18 17.70 -2.06
CA GLU A 61 6.68 17.31 -0.73
C GLU A 61 5.95 16.07 -0.20
N VAL A 62 4.60 16.07 -0.23
CA VAL A 62 3.80 14.92 0.20
C VAL A 62 4.10 13.68 -0.64
N GLY A 63 4.28 13.84 -1.96
CA GLY A 63 4.66 12.74 -2.84
C GLY A 63 6.02 12.13 -2.52
N GLU A 64 7.00 12.96 -2.15
CA GLU A 64 8.31 12.51 -1.69
C GLU A 64 8.21 11.73 -0.38
N ILE A 65 7.52 12.28 0.63
CA ILE A 65 7.38 11.65 1.94
C ILE A 65 6.67 10.29 1.81
N ILE A 66 5.54 10.24 1.09
CA ILE A 66 4.79 9.00 0.87
C ILE A 66 5.64 7.97 0.15
N MET A 67 6.40 8.35 -0.88
CA MET A 67 7.31 7.44 -1.58
C MET A 67 8.33 6.83 -0.61
N GLN A 68 9.02 7.66 0.18
CA GLN A 68 10.04 7.20 1.13
C GLN A 68 9.44 6.26 2.18
N GLN A 69 8.27 6.60 2.72
CA GLN A 69 7.56 5.79 3.70
C GLN A 69 7.06 4.46 3.09
N HIS A 70 6.63 4.45 1.83
CA HIS A 70 6.31 3.20 1.13
C HIS A 70 7.54 2.33 0.83
N VAL A 71 8.73 2.90 0.58
CA VAL A 71 9.97 2.11 0.48
C VAL A 71 10.26 1.37 1.78
N GLN A 72 10.11 2.05 2.92
CA GLN A 72 10.30 1.43 4.24
C GLN A 72 9.27 0.33 4.51
N LEU A 73 7.99 0.63 4.25
CA LEU A 73 6.90 -0.31 4.49
C LEU A 73 6.97 -1.53 3.54
N ASP A 74 7.44 -1.35 2.32
CA ASP A 74 7.66 -2.45 1.37
C ASP A 74 8.74 -3.42 1.85
N ALA A 75 9.85 -2.89 2.37
CA ALA A 75 10.91 -3.70 2.95
C ALA A 75 10.38 -4.54 4.14
N ASP A 76 9.57 -3.93 5.01
CA ASP A 76 8.93 -4.63 6.13
C ASP A 76 7.91 -5.69 5.67
N ALA A 77 7.10 -5.38 4.65
CA ALA A 77 6.15 -6.34 4.06
C ALA A 77 6.89 -7.57 3.52
N ARG A 78 8.00 -7.36 2.79
CA ARG A 78 8.84 -8.44 2.24
C ARG A 78 9.49 -9.27 3.36
N ALA A 79 10.03 -8.62 4.38
CA ALA A 79 10.66 -9.31 5.50
C ALA A 79 9.66 -10.14 6.32
N THR A 80 8.47 -9.58 6.57
CA THR A 80 7.38 -10.28 7.27
C THR A 80 6.86 -11.45 6.43
N ALA A 81 6.66 -11.25 5.13
CA ALA A 81 6.23 -12.30 4.23
C ALA A 81 7.24 -13.45 4.14
N GLN A 82 8.54 -13.15 4.09
CA GLN A 82 9.60 -14.16 4.09
C GLN A 82 9.56 -15.01 5.36
N ARG A 83 9.43 -14.39 6.55
CA ARG A 83 9.31 -15.10 7.84
C ARG A 83 8.11 -16.04 7.87
N LEU A 84 7.01 -15.65 7.23
CA LEU A 84 5.74 -16.37 7.25
C LEU A 84 5.52 -17.29 6.03
N GLY A 85 6.49 -17.38 5.11
CA GLY A 85 6.35 -18.16 3.88
C GLY A 85 5.21 -17.68 2.98
N VAL A 86 4.94 -16.38 2.95
CA VAL A 86 3.90 -15.76 2.13
C VAL A 86 4.50 -15.30 0.82
N LEU A 87 3.91 -15.70 -0.31
CA LEU A 87 4.28 -15.18 -1.61
C LEU A 87 3.69 -13.78 -1.81
N LEU A 88 4.52 -12.87 -2.31
CA LEU A 88 4.13 -11.49 -2.58
C LEU A 88 4.09 -11.22 -4.09
N PRO A 89 3.18 -10.36 -4.56
CA PRO A 89 3.21 -9.89 -5.93
C PRO A 89 4.47 -9.05 -6.20
N THR A 90 4.91 -9.07 -7.46
CA THR A 90 6.07 -8.33 -7.96
C THR A 90 5.69 -7.14 -8.84
N GLU A 91 4.40 -7.00 -9.17
CA GLU A 91 3.89 -5.91 -9.98
C GLU A 91 2.57 -5.34 -9.42
N PRO A 92 2.24 -4.08 -9.73
CA PRO A 92 0.92 -3.53 -9.41
C PRO A 92 -0.18 -4.32 -10.12
N ASN A 93 -1.36 -4.39 -9.50
CA ASN A 93 -2.52 -4.99 -10.15
C ASN A 93 -3.06 -4.12 -11.30
N GLY A 94 -4.04 -4.63 -12.05
CA GLY A 94 -4.62 -3.94 -13.21
C GLY A 94 -5.16 -2.53 -12.90
N SER A 95 -5.87 -2.38 -11.77
CA SER A 95 -6.40 -1.08 -11.32
C SER A 95 -5.28 -0.11 -10.98
N GLN A 96 -4.25 -0.55 -10.25
CA GLN A 96 -3.10 0.27 -9.88
C GLN A 96 -2.28 0.71 -11.09
N LYS A 97 -2.07 -0.19 -12.07
CA LYS A 97 -1.49 0.17 -13.38
C LYS A 97 -2.35 1.23 -14.09
N SER A 98 -3.67 1.15 -13.99
CA SER A 98 -4.58 2.15 -14.56
C SER A 98 -4.50 3.50 -13.85
N TRP A 99 -4.33 3.53 -12.53
CA TRP A 99 -4.17 4.77 -11.77
C TRP A 99 -2.88 5.50 -12.13
N LEU A 100 -1.78 4.78 -12.33
CA LEU A 100 -0.52 5.36 -12.83
C LEU A 100 -0.69 5.98 -14.22
N ARG A 101 -1.40 5.30 -15.13
CA ARG A 101 -1.71 5.84 -16.47
C ARG A 101 -2.60 7.07 -16.41
N GLU A 102 -3.63 7.03 -15.58
CA GLU A 102 -4.53 8.16 -15.36
C GLU A 102 -3.75 9.40 -14.91
N MET A 103 -2.93 9.29 -13.86
CA MET A 103 -2.06 10.39 -13.40
C MET A 103 -1.12 10.84 -14.52
N SER A 104 -0.59 9.90 -15.30
CA SER A 104 0.31 10.22 -16.41
C SER A 104 -0.33 11.05 -17.52
N GLY A 105 -1.64 10.95 -17.72
CA GLY A 105 -2.40 11.77 -18.67
C GLY A 105 -2.90 13.11 -18.13
N LYS A 106 -2.57 13.47 -16.88
CA LYS A 106 -3.01 14.72 -16.25
C LYS A 106 -1.87 15.72 -16.10
N TYR A 107 -2.21 17.01 -16.07
CA TYR A 107 -1.25 18.11 -15.98
C TYR A 107 -1.79 19.20 -15.04
N GLY A 108 -0.90 20.10 -14.60
CA GLY A 108 -1.31 21.25 -13.79
C GLY A 108 -2.01 20.84 -12.49
N ILE A 109 -3.05 21.61 -12.15
CA ILE A 109 -3.86 21.34 -10.96
C ILE A 109 -4.66 20.04 -11.04
N ASP A 110 -4.99 19.56 -12.24
CA ASP A 110 -5.72 18.30 -12.41
C ASP A 110 -4.83 17.10 -12.10
N TYR A 111 -3.53 17.19 -12.37
CA TYR A 111 -2.55 16.20 -11.90
C TYR A 111 -2.57 16.13 -10.37
N ASP A 112 -2.42 17.29 -9.70
CA ASP A 112 -2.34 17.38 -8.25
C ASP A 112 -3.59 16.79 -7.57
N LYS A 113 -4.78 17.14 -8.06
CA LYS A 113 -6.05 16.58 -7.55
C LYS A 113 -6.14 15.08 -7.77
N THR A 114 -5.76 14.59 -8.96
CA THR A 114 -5.82 13.16 -9.28
C THR A 114 -4.90 12.36 -8.36
N PHE A 115 -3.66 12.82 -8.17
CA PHE A 115 -2.70 12.21 -7.23
C PHE A 115 -3.28 12.14 -5.82
N VAL A 116 -3.70 13.28 -5.26
CA VAL A 116 -4.18 13.35 -3.87
C VAL A 116 -5.42 12.48 -3.64
N LEU A 117 -6.42 12.57 -4.52
CA LEU A 117 -7.68 11.85 -4.33
C LEU A 117 -7.50 10.34 -4.53
N ARG A 118 -6.62 9.93 -5.46
CA ARG A 118 -6.36 8.52 -5.72
C ARG A 118 -5.66 7.84 -4.55
N LEU A 119 -4.59 8.45 -4.05
CA LEU A 119 -3.86 7.92 -2.88
C LEU A 119 -4.76 7.91 -1.64
N ARG A 120 -5.55 8.95 -1.41
CA ARG A 120 -6.47 8.99 -0.26
C ARG A 120 -7.52 7.89 -0.31
N ALA A 121 -8.10 7.63 -1.48
CA ALA A 121 -9.07 6.55 -1.66
C ALA A 121 -8.43 5.16 -1.45
N ALA A 122 -7.20 4.97 -1.94
CA ALA A 122 -6.45 3.73 -1.74
C ALA A 122 -6.16 3.49 -0.24
N HIS A 123 -5.68 4.51 0.47
CA HIS A 123 -5.45 4.43 1.91
C HIS A 123 -6.72 4.18 2.72
N GLY A 124 -7.84 4.83 2.39
CA GLY A 124 -9.13 4.55 3.04
C GLY A 124 -9.56 3.09 2.87
N SER A 125 -9.31 2.49 1.70
CA SER A 125 -9.60 1.07 1.46
C SER A 125 -8.68 0.16 2.29
N VAL A 126 -7.37 0.43 2.29
CA VAL A 126 -6.39 -0.38 3.04
C VAL A 126 -6.57 -0.25 4.55
N PHE A 127 -6.99 0.91 5.06
CA PHE A 127 -7.31 1.12 6.48
C PHE A 127 -8.29 0.06 7.00
N THR A 128 -9.35 -0.23 6.24
CA THR A 128 -10.36 -1.23 6.64
C THR A 128 -9.76 -2.65 6.74
N VAL A 129 -8.84 -2.98 5.85
CA VAL A 129 -8.13 -4.27 5.85
C VAL A 129 -7.23 -4.37 7.08
N ILE A 130 -6.44 -3.32 7.37
CA ILE A 130 -5.56 -3.28 8.53
C ILE A 130 -6.38 -3.39 9.82
N ALA A 131 -7.46 -2.62 9.95
CA ALA A 131 -8.32 -2.63 11.14
C ALA A 131 -8.92 -4.01 11.40
N LYS A 132 -9.44 -4.67 10.35
CA LYS A 132 -9.96 -6.03 10.45
C LYS A 132 -8.89 -7.02 10.93
N VAL A 133 -7.72 -7.02 10.28
CA VAL A 133 -6.63 -7.94 10.66
C VAL A 133 -6.12 -7.63 12.06
N ARG A 134 -5.99 -6.36 12.44
CA ARG A 134 -5.58 -5.96 13.78
C ARG A 134 -6.52 -6.52 14.86
N ALA A 135 -7.83 -6.54 14.61
CA ALA A 135 -8.82 -7.04 15.55
C ALA A 135 -8.87 -8.57 15.66
N GLN A 136 -8.49 -9.29 14.60
CA GLN A 136 -8.77 -10.72 14.46
C GLN A 136 -7.53 -11.60 14.42
N THR A 137 -6.38 -11.06 14.04
CA THR A 137 -5.18 -11.88 13.86
C THR A 137 -4.79 -12.55 15.17
N GLU A 138 -4.40 -13.82 15.09
CA GLU A 138 -3.80 -14.57 16.17
C GLU A 138 -2.27 -14.64 16.01
N ASN A 139 -1.73 -14.11 14.91
CA ASN A 139 -0.32 -14.16 14.59
C ASN A 139 0.43 -12.91 15.10
N THR A 140 1.46 -13.08 15.93
CA THR A 140 2.19 -11.97 16.54
C THR A 140 2.98 -11.12 15.56
N GLU A 141 3.53 -11.70 14.48
CA GLU A 141 4.23 -10.95 13.44
C GLU A 141 3.27 -10.10 12.61
N ILE A 142 2.11 -10.66 12.25
CA ILE A 142 1.07 -9.93 11.53
C ILE A 142 0.49 -8.83 12.41
N ARG A 143 0.32 -9.10 13.71
CA ARG A 143 -0.14 -8.09 14.67
C ARG A 143 0.77 -6.86 14.69
N ALA A 144 2.07 -7.07 14.74
CA ALA A 144 3.06 -5.99 14.71
C ALA A 144 3.11 -5.30 13.34
N PHE A 145 2.99 -6.06 12.25
CA PHE A 145 2.92 -5.51 10.89
C PHE A 145 1.68 -4.62 10.67
N ALA A 146 0.52 -5.04 11.19
CA ALA A 146 -0.71 -4.28 11.14
C ALA A 146 -0.61 -2.95 11.92
N GLU A 147 0.01 -2.95 13.11
CA GLU A 147 0.26 -1.72 13.87
C GLU A 147 1.14 -0.72 13.09
N ARG A 148 2.25 -1.19 12.52
CA ARG A 148 3.14 -0.33 11.71
C ARG A 148 2.42 0.20 10.47
N SER A 149 1.69 -0.65 9.77
CA SER A 149 0.89 -0.27 8.60
C SER A 149 -0.16 0.79 8.94
N MET A 150 -0.84 0.64 10.09
CA MET A 150 -1.85 1.60 10.56
C MET A 150 -1.23 2.98 10.81
N LYS A 151 -0.03 3.03 11.40
CA LYS A 151 0.69 4.28 11.63
C LYS A 151 0.96 5.01 10.32
N PHE A 152 1.51 4.32 9.31
CA PHE A 152 1.79 4.91 8.00
C PHE A 152 0.52 5.40 7.31
N VAL A 153 -0.54 4.58 7.27
CA VAL A 153 -1.81 4.96 6.64
C VAL A 153 -2.40 6.23 7.28
N ASN A 154 -2.41 6.32 8.61
CA ASN A 154 -2.88 7.52 9.29
C ASN A 154 -2.01 8.75 8.95
N THR A 155 -0.68 8.60 8.96
CA THR A 155 0.24 9.68 8.56
C THR A 155 -0.02 10.12 7.12
N HIS A 156 -0.14 9.20 6.16
CA HIS A 156 -0.37 9.53 4.77
C HIS A 156 -1.72 10.21 4.54
N MET A 157 -2.78 9.77 5.23
CA MET A 157 -4.10 10.43 5.18
C MET A 157 -3.97 11.90 5.61
N SER A 158 -3.32 12.18 6.73
CA SER A 158 -3.09 13.57 7.19
C SER A 158 -2.23 14.37 6.22
N LEU A 159 -1.19 13.77 5.63
CA LEU A 159 -0.36 14.43 4.62
C LEU A 159 -1.17 14.81 3.38
N LEU A 160 -1.98 13.89 2.85
CA LEU A 160 -2.83 14.13 1.69
C LEU A 160 -3.88 15.20 1.97
N GLU A 161 -4.47 15.21 3.15
CA GLU A 161 -5.44 16.23 3.58
C GLU A 161 -4.79 17.61 3.71
N SER A 162 -3.55 17.67 4.21
CA SER A 162 -2.78 18.92 4.33
C SER A 162 -2.49 19.62 2.99
N THR A 163 -2.70 18.95 1.86
CA THR A 163 -2.59 19.58 0.54
C THR A 163 -3.70 20.59 0.27
N GLY A 164 -4.82 20.51 1.01
CA GLY A 164 -6.02 21.31 0.79
C GLY A 164 -6.77 20.95 -0.50
N LEU A 165 -6.45 19.82 -1.14
CA LEU A 165 -7.12 19.33 -2.35
C LEU A 165 -8.18 18.25 -2.06
N VAL A 166 -8.28 17.80 -0.82
CA VAL A 166 -9.35 16.91 -0.35
C VAL A 166 -10.62 17.73 -0.11
N PRO A 167 -11.78 17.37 -0.69
CA PRO A 167 -13.03 18.10 -0.49
C PRO A 167 -13.42 18.15 0.99
N ARG A 168 -13.91 19.30 1.47
CA ARG A 168 -14.36 19.47 2.87
C ARG A 168 -15.37 18.41 3.32
N ARG A 169 -16.29 17.99 2.45
CA ARG A 169 -17.28 16.91 2.71
C ARG A 169 -16.67 15.54 3.02
N ALA A 170 -15.36 15.37 2.79
CA ALA A 170 -14.63 14.14 3.07
C ALA A 170 -13.78 14.26 4.35
N LEU A 171 -13.79 15.42 5.01
CA LEU A 171 -13.07 15.74 6.25
C LEU A 171 -14.00 15.85 7.46
N HIS A 172 -15.30 16.07 7.24
CA HIS A 172 -16.35 16.26 8.25
C HIS A 172 -17.60 15.48 7.86
#